data_AF-A0A2W5PCF1-F1
#
_entry.id   AF-A0A2W5PCF1-F1
#
_cell.length_a   1.000
_cell.length_b   1.000
_cell.length_c   1.000
_cell.angle_alpha   90.00
_cell.angle_beta   90.00
_cell.angle_gamma   90.00
#
_symmetry.space_group_name_H-M   'P 1'
#
loop_
_entity.id
_entity.type
_entity.pdbx_description
1 polymer ?
#
loop_
_entity_poly.entity_id
_entity_poly.type
_entity_poly.pdbx_seq_one_letter_code
_entity_poly.pdbx_strand_id
1 'polypeptide(L)'
;MAYSDQKMSGGKVGALVIVALIHVALGYAFITGLATNFVKKQVEKLNTFDVEEPPPPPPEEPPPPPPDTPMTPPPVVSPPPIVQNPNPPPIQVATVPTPPPVYVQTPTVAPPAPPAPPAPPAPPAVSKAAGLKGNPGQFFGADNYPPSAIRAGEQGRVVAKLSVGADGRVTDCTVTTSSNSSALDQATCRIAKSRVRFTPAQDAAGNPTASTFTLPVRWVLPEN
;
A
#
# COMPACT_ATOMS: atom_id res chain seq x y z
N MET A 1 30.83 35.51 52.66
CA MET A 1 31.20 35.71 51.25
C MET A 1 29.93 35.64 50.40
N ALA A 2 28.94 36.53 50.58
CA ALA A 2 28.86 37.89 50.03
C ALA A 2 28.97 37.93 48.48
N TYR A 3 27.91 37.51 47.78
CA TYR A 3 27.72 37.71 46.33
C TYR A 3 26.26 38.05 46.03
N SER A 4 25.68 39.08 46.65
CA SER A 4 24.36 39.58 46.26
C SER A 4 24.15 41.02 46.74
N ASP A 5 25.05 41.94 46.37
CA ASP A 5 24.72 43.36 46.45
C ASP A 5 25.37 44.10 45.28
N GLN A 6 24.90 43.78 44.08
CA GLN A 6 25.19 44.61 42.92
C GLN A 6 24.12 45.69 42.87
N LYS A 7 24.35 46.79 43.60
CA LYS A 7 23.49 47.99 43.61
C LYS A 7 23.16 48.38 42.17
N MET A 8 21.95 48.04 41.73
CA MET A 8 21.50 48.28 40.35
C MET A 8 21.47 49.80 40.13
N SER A 9 22.33 50.31 39.24
CA SER A 9 22.32 51.75 38.93
C SER A 9 20.96 52.13 38.34
N GLY A 10 20.49 53.36 38.58
CA GLY A 10 19.18 53.81 38.12
C GLY A 10 18.93 53.59 36.61
N GLY A 11 20.00 53.63 35.80
CA GLY A 11 19.93 53.27 34.38
C GLY A 11 19.61 51.80 34.10
N LYS A 12 20.11 50.86 34.92
CA LYS A 12 19.80 49.42 34.78
C LYS A 12 18.36 49.12 35.20
N VAL A 13 17.86 49.81 36.23
CA VAL A 13 16.45 49.71 36.63
C VAL A 13 15.56 50.24 35.51
N GLY A 14 15.88 51.40 34.93
CA GLY A 14 15.17 51.95 33.77
C GLY A 14 15.15 50.98 32.58
N ALA A 15 16.29 50.37 32.24
CA ALA A 15 16.37 49.39 31.16
C ALA A 15 15.49 48.15 31.41
N LEU A 16 15.47 47.62 32.63
CA LEU A 16 14.61 46.47 32.97
C LEU A 16 13.12 46.80 32.86
N VAL A 17 12.70 48.01 33.27
CA VAL A 17 11.30 48.43 33.14
C VAL A 17 10.91 48.55 31.67
N ILE A 18 11.76 49.13 30.82
CA ILE A 18 11.49 49.25 29.37
C ILE A 18 11.35 47.86 28.73
N VAL A 19 12.26 46.94 29.04
CA VAL A 19 12.21 45.58 28.52
C VAL A 19 10.93 44.87 28.97
N ALA A 20 10.55 45.00 30.25
CA ALA A 20 9.31 44.43 30.76
C ALA A 20 8.08 44.98 30.01
N LEU A 21 8.03 46.29 29.76
CA LEU A 21 6.94 46.93 29.00
C LEU A 21 6.88 46.42 27.55
N ILE A 22 8.02 46.23 26.89
CA ILE A 22 8.07 45.68 25.53
C ILE A 22 7.51 44.25 25.50
N HIS A 23 7.86 43.40 26.48
CA HIS A 23 7.34 42.03 26.54
C HIS A 23 5.84 41.99 26.81
N VAL A 24 5.33 42.88 27.68
CA VAL A 24 3.89 43.00 27.93
C VAL A 24 3.15 43.46 26.66
N ALA A 25 3.69 44.45 25.95
CA ALA A 25 3.11 44.94 24.70
C ALA A 25 3.12 43.86 23.60
N LEU A 26 4.23 43.13 23.44
CA LEU A 26 4.33 42.03 22.48
C LEU A 26 3.39 40.88 22.86
N GLY A 27 3.32 40.49 24.13
CA GLY A 27 2.38 39.47 24.61
C GLY A 27 0.92 39.86 24.35
N TYR A 28 0.56 41.12 24.61
CA TYR A 28 -0.77 41.65 24.33
C TYR A 28 -1.09 41.63 22.81
N ALA A 29 -0.14 42.04 21.97
CA ALA A 29 -0.28 42.01 20.51
C ALA A 29 -0.43 40.57 19.97
N PHE A 30 0.27 39.59 20.54
CA PHE A 30 0.16 38.19 20.14
C PHE A 30 -1.21 37.58 20.50
N ILE A 31 -1.71 37.83 21.71
CA ILE A 31 -3.01 37.32 22.18
C ILE A 31 -4.15 37.89 21.32
N THR A 32 -4.09 39.20 21.01
CA THR A 32 -5.16 39.90 20.31
C THR A 32 -5.07 39.81 18.79
N GLY A 33 -3.86 39.82 18.22
CA GLY A 33 -3.64 40.03 16.78
C GLY A 33 -3.49 38.76 15.94
N LEU A 34 -2.85 37.70 16.46
CA LEU A 34 -2.48 36.55 15.61
C LEU A 34 -3.54 35.43 15.59
N ALA A 35 -4.25 35.23 16.70
CA ALA A 35 -5.14 34.08 16.84
C ALA A 35 -6.52 34.28 16.19
N THR A 36 -7.07 35.50 16.19
CA THR A 36 -8.48 35.74 15.79
C THR A 36 -8.67 35.81 14.28
N ASN A 37 -7.74 36.43 13.54
CA ASN A 37 -7.86 36.61 12.10
C ASN A 37 -7.36 35.42 11.27
N PHE A 38 -6.32 34.71 11.72
CA PHE A 38 -5.78 33.54 11.00
C PHE A 38 -6.70 32.32 11.12
N VAL A 39 -7.27 32.09 12.31
CA VAL A 39 -8.18 30.96 12.55
C VAL A 39 -9.49 31.12 11.77
N LYS A 40 -10.10 32.32 11.76
CA LYS A 40 -11.31 32.56 10.95
C LYS A 40 -11.08 32.31 9.46
N LYS A 41 -9.96 32.78 8.91
CA LYS A 41 -9.63 32.64 7.48
C LYS A 41 -9.29 31.20 7.07
N GLN A 42 -8.78 30.39 8.00
CA GLN A 42 -8.55 28.95 7.79
C GLN A 42 -9.84 28.14 7.94
N VAL A 43 -10.70 28.46 8.91
CA VAL A 43 -12.00 27.79 9.11
C VAL A 43 -12.93 28.05 7.92
N GLU A 44 -12.97 29.27 7.35
CA GLU A 44 -13.73 29.55 6.12
C GLU A 44 -13.25 28.72 4.92
N LYS A 45 -11.93 28.47 4.79
CA LYS A 45 -11.40 27.60 3.74
C LYS A 45 -11.66 26.11 3.97
N LEU A 46 -11.93 25.70 5.21
CA LEU A 46 -12.19 24.31 5.58
C LEU A 46 -13.67 23.93 5.46
N ASN A 47 -14.60 24.90 5.51
CA ASN A 47 -16.05 24.68 5.37
C ASN A 47 -16.54 24.59 3.91
N THR A 48 -15.65 24.60 2.91
CA THR A 48 -16.01 24.42 1.48
C THR A 48 -16.13 22.95 1.03
N PHE A 49 -16.15 22.01 1.98
CA PHE A 49 -16.56 20.63 1.75
C PHE A 49 -17.70 20.26 2.70
N ASP A 50 -18.75 21.08 2.72
CA ASP A 50 -20.08 20.60 3.08
C ASP A 50 -20.64 19.92 1.82
N VAL A 51 -20.46 18.61 1.75
CA VAL A 51 -21.09 17.78 0.71
C VAL A 51 -22.57 17.76 1.07
N GLU A 52 -23.32 18.71 0.54
CA GLU A 52 -24.74 18.54 0.35
C GLU A 52 -24.89 17.36 -0.61
N GLU A 53 -25.20 16.19 -0.03
CA GLU A 53 -25.49 14.97 -0.76
C GLU A 53 -26.52 15.33 -1.82
N PRO A 54 -26.23 15.18 -3.13
CA PRO A 54 -27.25 15.42 -4.14
C PRO A 54 -28.45 14.52 -3.77
N PRO A 55 -29.68 15.06 -3.80
CA PRO A 55 -30.85 14.28 -3.40
C PRO A 55 -30.80 12.94 -4.14
N PRO A 56 -31.08 11.82 -3.43
CA PRO A 56 -30.95 10.50 -4.02
C PRO A 56 -31.70 10.48 -5.36
N PRO A 57 -31.09 9.93 -6.42
CA PRO A 57 -31.76 9.85 -7.71
C PRO A 57 -33.13 9.20 -7.51
N PRO A 58 -34.17 9.70 -8.20
CA PRO A 58 -35.47 9.05 -8.17
C PRO A 58 -35.29 7.54 -8.40
N PRO A 59 -35.99 6.67 -7.65
CA PRO A 59 -35.91 5.24 -7.86
C PRO A 59 -36.08 4.95 -9.35
N GLU A 60 -35.10 4.29 -9.96
CA GLU A 60 -35.21 3.88 -11.36
C GLU A 60 -36.46 2.99 -11.48
N GLU A 61 -37.38 3.39 -12.36
CA GLU A 61 -38.51 2.53 -12.70
C GLU A 61 -37.94 1.20 -13.21
N PRO A 62 -38.46 0.05 -12.75
CA PRO A 62 -37.98 -1.24 -13.25
C PRO A 62 -38.12 -1.26 -14.78
N PRO A 63 -37.11 -1.78 -15.50
CA PRO A 63 -37.16 -1.80 -16.95
C PRO A 63 -38.43 -2.51 -17.41
N PRO A 64 -39.07 -2.05 -18.50
CA PRO A 64 -40.26 -2.71 -19.02
C PRO A 64 -39.93 -4.18 -19.31
N PRO A 65 -40.89 -5.10 -19.07
CA PRO A 65 -40.67 -6.51 -19.35
C PRO A 65 -40.26 -6.70 -20.82
N PRO A 66 -39.32 -7.62 -21.10
CA PRO A 66 -38.89 -7.89 -22.47
C PRO A 66 -40.11 -8.27 -23.33
N PRO A 67 -40.16 -7.82 -24.60
CA PRO A 67 -41.23 -8.21 -25.51
C PRO A 67 -41.32 -9.73 -25.62
N ASP A 68 -42.53 -10.28 -25.57
CA ASP A 68 -42.78 -11.70 -25.78
C ASP A 68 -42.32 -12.11 -27.18
N THR A 69 -41.10 -12.64 -27.29
CA THR A 69 -40.65 -13.29 -28.51
C THR A 69 -41.29 -14.68 -28.59
N PRO A 70 -42.02 -15.03 -29.67
CA PRO A 70 -42.54 -16.37 -29.82
C PRO A 70 -41.37 -17.37 -29.86
N MET A 71 -41.27 -18.26 -28.87
CA MET A 71 -40.33 -19.36 -28.92
C MET A 71 -40.78 -20.31 -30.04
N THR A 72 -40.12 -20.27 -31.19
CA THR A 72 -40.32 -21.29 -32.21
C THR A 72 -39.71 -22.60 -31.73
N PRO A 73 -40.46 -23.72 -31.70
CA PRO A 73 -39.90 -25.00 -31.30
C PRO A 73 -38.78 -25.43 -32.27
N PRO A 74 -37.72 -26.10 -31.78
CA PRO A 74 -36.65 -26.59 -32.63
C PRO A 74 -37.17 -27.62 -33.65
N PRO A 75 -36.57 -27.70 -34.86
CA PRO A 75 -36.97 -28.69 -35.84
C PRO A 75 -36.71 -30.11 -35.33
N VAL A 76 -37.71 -30.97 -35.45
CA VAL A 76 -37.62 -32.39 -35.09
C VAL A 76 -36.77 -33.10 -36.15
N VAL A 77 -35.63 -33.65 -35.76
CA VAL A 77 -34.80 -34.48 -36.64
C VAL A 77 -35.04 -35.95 -36.31
N SER A 78 -35.56 -36.72 -37.26
CA SER A 78 -35.79 -38.15 -37.13
C SER A 78 -34.48 -38.93 -37.20
N PRO A 79 -34.22 -39.91 -36.31
CA PRO A 79 -33.05 -40.78 -36.41
C PRO A 79 -33.15 -41.71 -37.64
N PRO A 80 -32.02 -42.10 -38.25
CA PRO A 80 -32.02 -43.04 -39.37
C PRO A 80 -32.46 -44.45 -38.93
N PRO A 81 -33.09 -45.23 -39.83
CA PRO A 81 -33.54 -46.59 -39.54
C PRO A 81 -32.36 -47.55 -39.35
N ILE A 82 -32.46 -48.40 -38.32
CA ILE A 82 -31.49 -49.45 -38.01
C ILE A 82 -31.65 -50.61 -39.00
N VAL A 83 -30.60 -50.86 -39.78
CA VAL A 83 -30.50 -52.02 -40.67
C VAL A 83 -30.04 -53.24 -39.85
N GLN A 84 -30.92 -54.22 -39.66
CA GLN A 84 -30.55 -55.51 -39.06
C GLN A 84 -30.00 -56.45 -40.13
N ASN A 85 -28.75 -56.89 -39.98
CA ASN A 85 -28.10 -57.84 -40.90
C ASN A 85 -28.47 -59.29 -40.50
N PRO A 86 -29.15 -60.08 -41.35
CA PRO A 86 -29.79 -61.35 -40.93
C PRO A 86 -28.87 -62.58 -40.85
N ASN A 87 -27.56 -62.48 -41.14
CA ASN A 87 -26.67 -63.65 -41.09
C ASN A 87 -25.40 -63.36 -40.26
N PRO A 88 -25.40 -63.67 -38.95
CA PRO A 88 -24.19 -63.59 -38.15
C PRO A 88 -23.21 -64.71 -38.53
N PRO A 89 -21.89 -64.44 -38.57
CA PRO A 89 -20.89 -65.46 -38.88
C PRO A 89 -20.88 -66.58 -37.81
N PRO A 90 -20.52 -67.83 -38.19
CA PRO A 90 -20.47 -68.94 -37.24
C PRO A 90 -19.46 -68.66 -36.13
N ILE A 91 -19.90 -68.84 -34.89
CA ILE A 91 -19.10 -68.59 -33.68
C ILE A 91 -18.03 -69.67 -33.59
N GLN A 92 -16.76 -69.28 -33.77
CA GLN A 92 -15.62 -70.18 -33.54
C GLN A 92 -15.26 -70.14 -32.06
N VAL A 93 -15.40 -71.27 -31.36
CA VAL A 93 -15.02 -71.40 -29.96
C VAL A 93 -13.50 -71.52 -29.89
N ALA A 94 -12.81 -70.39 -29.67
CA ALA A 94 -11.40 -70.39 -29.38
C ALA A 94 -11.19 -70.81 -27.91
N THR A 95 -10.41 -71.88 -27.68
CA THR A 95 -9.95 -72.24 -26.33
C THR A 95 -8.92 -71.21 -25.87
N VAL A 96 -9.34 -70.33 -24.95
CA VAL A 96 -8.43 -69.35 -24.34
C VAL A 96 -7.52 -70.10 -23.36
N PRO A 97 -6.18 -70.03 -23.50
CA PRO A 97 -5.28 -70.63 -22.52
C PRO A 97 -5.52 -69.99 -21.16
N THR A 98 -5.60 -70.82 -20.11
CA THR A 98 -5.83 -70.35 -18.74
C THR A 98 -4.78 -69.31 -18.36
N PRO A 99 -5.18 -68.09 -17.96
CA PRO A 99 -4.23 -67.05 -17.61
C PRO A 99 -3.39 -67.49 -16.41
N PRO A 100 -2.11 -67.07 -16.33
CA PRO A 100 -1.28 -67.34 -15.17
C PRO A 100 -1.95 -66.76 -13.91
N PRO A 101 -1.69 -67.33 -12.71
CA PRO A 101 -2.27 -66.83 -11.48
C PRO A 101 -1.96 -65.33 -11.31
N VAL A 102 -3.01 -64.53 -11.22
CA VAL A 102 -2.90 -63.09 -10.96
C VAL A 102 -2.48 -62.93 -9.50
N TYR A 103 -1.24 -62.48 -9.29
CA TYR A 103 -0.80 -62.06 -7.97
C TYR A 103 -1.48 -60.75 -7.61
N VAL A 104 -2.49 -60.81 -6.75
CA VAL A 104 -3.08 -59.63 -6.13
C VAL A 104 -2.02 -59.08 -5.20
N GLN A 105 -1.36 -57.98 -5.59
CA GLN A 105 -0.47 -57.28 -4.68
C GLN A 105 -1.31 -56.78 -3.51
N THR A 106 -1.03 -57.27 -2.32
CA THR A 106 -1.58 -56.69 -1.10
C THR A 106 -1.12 -55.23 -1.05
N PRO A 107 -2.02 -54.25 -0.87
CA PRO A 107 -1.61 -52.87 -0.74
C PRO A 107 -0.68 -52.78 0.46
N THR A 108 0.59 -52.45 0.20
CA THR A 108 1.54 -52.13 1.25
C THR A 108 0.97 -50.91 1.97
N VAL A 109 0.66 -51.06 3.26
CA VAL A 109 0.28 -49.94 4.11
C VAL A 109 1.41 -48.92 4.02
N ALA A 110 1.14 -47.78 3.40
CA ALA A 110 2.10 -46.69 3.36
C ALA A 110 2.47 -46.35 4.81
N PRO A 111 3.77 -46.23 5.14
CA PRO A 111 4.18 -45.75 6.46
C PRO A 111 3.41 -44.48 6.79
N PRO A 112 2.97 -44.28 8.05
CA PRO A 112 2.28 -43.06 8.44
C PRO A 112 3.09 -41.86 7.98
N ALA A 113 2.42 -40.92 7.29
CA ALA A 113 3.07 -39.72 6.80
C ALA A 113 3.85 -39.07 7.95
N PRO A 114 5.11 -38.66 7.72
CA PRO A 114 5.86 -37.93 8.73
C PRO A 114 5.01 -36.79 9.28
N PRO A 115 5.07 -36.48 10.59
CA PRO A 115 4.36 -35.36 11.16
C PRO A 115 4.60 -34.12 10.31
N ALA A 116 3.52 -33.41 9.95
CA ALA A 116 3.65 -32.16 9.21
C ALA A 116 4.64 -31.25 9.95
N PRO A 117 5.55 -30.57 9.24
CA PRO A 117 6.44 -29.59 9.86
C PRO A 117 5.61 -28.61 10.69
N PRO A 118 6.09 -28.20 11.89
CA PRO A 118 5.39 -27.20 12.69
C PRO A 118 5.14 -25.95 11.84
N ALA A 119 3.93 -25.42 11.95
CA ALA A 119 3.55 -24.20 11.22
C ALA A 119 4.55 -23.08 11.52
N PRO A 120 4.91 -22.24 10.52
CA PRO A 120 5.78 -21.10 10.74
C PRO A 120 5.23 -20.22 11.88
N PRO A 121 6.10 -19.63 12.72
CA PRO A 121 5.66 -18.70 13.76
C PRO A 121 4.80 -17.58 13.14
N ALA A 122 3.68 -17.25 13.78
CA ALA A 122 2.88 -16.10 13.37
C ALA A 122 3.77 -14.83 13.35
N PRO A 123 3.63 -13.94 12.35
CA PRO A 123 4.40 -12.71 12.30
C PRO A 123 4.24 -11.93 13.61
N PRO A 124 5.31 -11.31 14.16
CA PRO A 124 5.21 -10.51 15.35
C PRO A 124 4.14 -9.41 15.19
N ALA A 125 3.23 -9.31 16.14
CA ALA A 125 2.25 -8.23 16.15
C ALA A 125 2.97 -6.89 16.33
N VAL A 126 2.92 -6.05 15.30
CA VAL A 126 3.49 -4.71 15.33
C VAL A 126 2.55 -3.81 16.14
N SER A 127 2.99 -3.37 17.31
CA SER A 127 2.21 -2.47 18.19
C SER A 127 2.30 -1.01 17.74
N LYS A 128 3.39 -0.64 17.07
CA LYS A 128 3.62 0.70 16.54
C LYS A 128 4.28 0.63 15.17
N ALA A 129 3.65 1.23 14.16
CA ALA A 129 4.17 1.28 12.79
C ALA A 129 5.46 2.10 12.69
N ALA A 130 6.31 1.76 11.72
CA ALA A 130 7.50 2.55 11.43
C ALA A 130 7.12 3.95 10.95
N GLY A 131 7.83 4.96 11.47
CA GLY A 131 7.61 6.37 11.15
C GLY A 131 8.74 6.93 10.29
N LEU A 132 8.42 7.66 9.23
CA LEU A 132 9.42 8.38 8.44
C LEU A 132 10.13 9.42 9.31
N LYS A 133 11.47 9.47 9.21
CA LYS A 133 12.26 10.50 9.87
C LYS A 133 12.51 11.65 8.91
N GLY A 134 11.86 12.79 9.17
CA GLY A 134 11.93 13.97 8.32
C GLY A 134 11.07 13.85 7.06
N ASN A 135 11.36 14.69 6.05
CA ASN A 135 10.63 14.70 4.79
C ASN A 135 11.40 13.91 3.73
N PRO A 136 10.97 12.70 3.33
CA PRO A 136 11.65 11.94 2.28
C PRO A 136 11.59 12.63 0.91
N GLY A 137 10.56 13.46 0.65
CA GLY A 137 10.35 14.15 -0.61
C GLY A 137 11.51 15.05 -1.02
N GLN A 138 12.26 15.59 -0.05
CA GLN A 138 13.44 16.42 -0.32
C GLN A 138 14.56 15.67 -1.07
N PHE A 139 14.57 14.34 -1.02
CA PHE A 139 15.58 13.53 -1.70
C PHE A 139 15.21 13.20 -3.14
N PHE A 140 13.95 13.40 -3.53
CA PHE A 140 13.40 13.02 -4.84
C PHE A 140 13.11 14.27 -5.70
N GLY A 141 14.02 15.24 -5.65
CA GLY A 141 13.98 16.47 -6.45
C GLY A 141 14.96 16.48 -7.61
N ALA A 142 15.08 17.64 -8.26
CA ALA A 142 15.94 17.88 -9.42
C ALA A 142 17.39 17.39 -9.24
N ASP A 143 17.99 17.62 -8.06
CA ASP A 143 19.37 17.24 -7.76
C ASP A 143 19.65 15.74 -7.85
N ASN A 144 18.63 14.89 -7.69
CA ASN A 144 18.76 13.44 -7.73
C ASN A 144 18.02 12.83 -8.93
N TYR A 145 17.57 13.67 -9.88
CA TYR A 145 16.90 13.22 -11.09
C TYR A 145 17.88 12.49 -12.02
N PRO A 146 17.56 11.29 -12.53
CA PRO A 146 18.46 10.55 -13.41
C PRO A 146 18.73 11.31 -14.72
N PRO A 147 19.98 11.58 -15.10
CA PRO A 147 20.29 12.32 -16.32
C PRO A 147 19.74 11.66 -17.59
N SER A 148 19.63 10.32 -17.62
CA SER A 148 18.98 9.59 -18.72
C SER A 148 17.49 9.92 -18.84
N ALA A 149 16.78 9.95 -17.71
CA ALA A 149 15.37 10.29 -17.67
C ALA A 149 15.11 11.75 -18.04
N ILE A 150 16.01 12.68 -17.64
CA ILE A 150 15.95 14.10 -18.07
C ILE A 150 16.04 14.18 -19.60
N ARG A 151 17.06 13.55 -20.21
CA ARG A 151 17.25 13.60 -21.67
C ARG A 151 16.10 12.95 -22.45
N ALA A 152 15.46 11.95 -21.85
CA ALA A 152 14.32 11.25 -22.42
C ALA A 152 12.96 11.93 -22.13
N GLY A 153 12.93 13.00 -21.33
CA GLY A 153 11.68 13.65 -20.94
C GLY A 153 10.76 12.76 -20.11
N GLU A 154 11.30 11.76 -19.43
CA GLU A 154 10.53 10.79 -18.64
C GLU A 154 10.15 11.41 -17.31
N GLN A 155 8.88 11.26 -16.90
CA GLN A 155 8.34 11.68 -15.62
C GLN A 155 7.20 10.74 -15.20
N GLY A 156 6.80 10.75 -13.93
CA GLY A 156 5.72 9.89 -13.49
C GLY A 156 5.71 9.62 -11.99
N ARG A 157 4.88 8.65 -11.59
CA ARG A 157 4.75 8.22 -10.20
C ARG A 157 5.32 6.83 -10.02
N VAL A 158 6.22 6.68 -9.04
CA VAL A 158 6.74 5.39 -8.59
C VAL A 158 6.14 5.09 -7.22
N VAL A 159 5.69 3.87 -6.99
CA VAL A 159 5.33 3.38 -5.66
C VAL A 159 6.24 2.23 -5.33
N ALA A 160 6.97 2.34 -4.23
CA ALA A 160 7.90 1.32 -3.76
C ALA A 160 7.50 0.81 -2.37
N LYS A 161 7.53 -0.51 -2.19
CA LYS A 161 7.47 -1.17 -0.89
C LYS A 161 8.87 -1.31 -0.34
N LEU A 162 9.12 -0.67 0.80
CA LEU A 162 10.39 -0.69 1.51
C LEU A 162 10.31 -1.66 2.69
N SER A 163 11.38 -2.41 2.90
CA SER A 163 11.60 -3.19 4.12
C SER A 163 12.50 -2.38 5.04
N VAL A 164 12.00 -2.08 6.24
CA VAL A 164 12.70 -1.29 7.26
C VAL A 164 13.16 -2.24 8.35
N GLY A 165 14.46 -2.22 8.65
CA GLY A 165 15.04 -3.01 9.74
C GLY A 165 14.74 -2.44 11.12
N ALA A 166 15.06 -3.22 12.16
CA ALA A 166 14.96 -2.79 13.56
C ALA A 166 15.89 -1.59 13.89
N ASP A 167 16.87 -1.30 13.04
CA ASP A 167 17.75 -0.13 13.13
C ASP A 167 17.17 1.13 12.46
N GLY A 168 15.98 1.04 11.86
CA GLY A 168 15.34 2.13 11.13
C GLY A 168 15.95 2.41 9.75
N ARG A 169 16.79 1.51 9.23
CA ARG A 169 17.33 1.61 7.87
C ARG A 169 16.50 0.78 6.89
N VAL A 170 16.48 1.20 5.64
CA VAL A 170 15.85 0.45 4.56
C VAL A 170 16.79 -0.67 4.15
N THR A 171 16.39 -1.91 4.38
CA THR A 171 17.14 -3.12 4.01
C THR A 171 16.81 -3.57 2.59
N ASP A 172 15.54 -3.43 2.19
CA ASP A 172 15.10 -3.78 0.85
C ASP A 172 14.11 -2.78 0.24
N CYS A 173 14.04 -2.74 -1.09
CA CYS A 173 13.13 -1.90 -1.87
C CYS A 173 12.63 -2.67 -3.09
N THR A 174 11.33 -2.85 -3.17
CA THR A 174 10.63 -3.47 -4.29
C THR A 174 9.66 -2.45 -4.89
N VAL A 175 9.74 -2.20 -6.20
CA VAL A 175 8.79 -1.31 -6.89
C VAL A 175 7.48 -2.06 -7.11
N THR A 176 6.38 -1.53 -6.56
CA THR A 176 5.02 -2.09 -6.71
C THR A 176 4.24 -1.41 -7.82
N THR A 177 4.58 -0.15 -8.15
CA THR A 177 4.01 0.58 -9.29
C THR A 177 5.14 1.35 -9.97
N SER A 178 5.40 1.01 -11.22
CA SER A 178 6.43 1.65 -12.05
C SER A 178 5.93 2.99 -12.60
N SER A 179 6.86 3.92 -12.82
CA SER A 179 6.63 5.16 -13.56
C SER A 179 6.64 4.98 -15.08
N ASN A 180 6.79 3.74 -15.57
CA ASN A 180 7.10 3.42 -16.97
C ASN A 180 8.51 3.88 -17.41
N SER A 181 9.38 4.22 -16.46
CA SER A 181 10.81 4.49 -16.65
C SER A 181 11.63 3.65 -15.67
N SER A 182 12.46 2.76 -16.21
CA SER A 182 13.38 1.95 -15.41
C SER A 182 14.41 2.83 -14.67
N ALA A 183 14.78 3.98 -15.25
CA ALA A 183 15.72 4.91 -14.64
C ALA A 183 15.13 5.57 -13.38
N LEU A 184 13.87 6.03 -13.44
CA LEU A 184 13.17 6.61 -12.30
C LEU A 184 12.90 5.57 -11.20
N ASP A 185 12.54 4.35 -11.58
CA ASP A 185 12.29 3.25 -10.66
C ASP A 185 13.56 2.86 -9.88
N GLN A 186 14.68 2.69 -10.58
CA GLN A 186 15.98 2.37 -9.97
C GLN A 186 16.48 3.51 -9.08
N ALA A 187 16.32 4.75 -9.52
CA ALA A 187 16.70 5.92 -8.73
C ALA A 187 15.89 5.99 -7.44
N THR A 188 14.59 5.71 -7.51
CA THR A 188 13.70 5.67 -6.34
C THR A 188 14.24 4.70 -5.29
N CYS A 189 14.55 3.46 -5.68
CA CYS A 189 15.09 2.47 -4.75
C CYS A 189 16.49 2.80 -4.24
N ARG A 190 17.38 3.32 -5.10
CA ARG A 190 18.72 3.75 -4.70
C ARG A 190 18.68 4.85 -3.64
N ILE A 191 17.84 5.86 -3.83
CA ILE A 191 17.68 6.99 -2.90
C ILE A 191 17.00 6.52 -1.61
N ALA A 192 15.97 5.69 -1.71
CA ALA A 192 15.29 5.12 -0.55
C ALA A 192 16.26 4.35 0.37
N LYS A 193 17.10 3.46 -0.21
CA LYS A 193 18.10 2.69 0.55
C LYS A 193 19.18 3.59 1.17
N SER A 194 19.67 4.57 0.43
CA SER A 194 20.82 5.38 0.85
C SER A 194 20.46 6.54 1.79
N ARG A 195 19.35 7.25 1.57
CA ARG A 195 19.05 8.53 2.25
C ARG A 195 17.84 8.48 3.18
N VAL A 196 16.83 7.66 2.89
CA VAL A 196 15.61 7.61 3.71
C VAL A 196 15.89 6.90 5.03
N ARG A 197 15.40 7.47 6.13
CA ARG A 197 15.54 6.93 7.48
C ARG A 197 14.19 6.85 8.14
N PHE A 198 14.03 5.85 8.99
CA PHE A 198 12.81 5.58 9.72
C PHE A 198 13.11 5.51 11.21
N THR A 199 12.08 5.79 12.00
CA THR A 199 11.95 5.27 13.35
C THR A 199 11.43 3.83 13.21
N PRO A 200 12.13 2.82 13.73
CA PRO A 200 11.73 1.43 13.57
C PRO A 200 10.34 1.19 14.17
N ALA A 201 9.64 0.21 13.62
CA ALA A 201 8.40 -0.28 14.21
C ALA A 201 8.70 -0.93 15.57
N GLN A 202 7.72 -1.00 16.46
CA GLN A 202 7.87 -1.67 17.76
C GLN A 202 6.93 -2.87 17.87
N ASP A 203 7.39 -3.93 18.51
CA ASP A 203 6.57 -5.09 18.88
C ASP A 203 5.70 -4.80 20.13
N ALA A 204 4.88 -5.75 20.54
CA ALA A 204 4.04 -5.62 21.74
C ALA A 204 4.83 -5.39 23.04
N ALA A 205 6.11 -5.75 23.08
CA ALA A 205 7.00 -5.54 24.22
C ALA A 205 7.79 -4.22 24.15
N GLY A 206 7.62 -3.44 23.08
CA GLY A 206 8.32 -2.17 22.85
C GLY A 206 9.70 -2.30 22.20
N ASN A 207 10.10 -3.51 21.77
CA ASN A 207 11.38 -3.72 21.09
C ASN A 207 11.28 -3.29 19.62
N PRO A 208 12.35 -2.70 19.04
CA PRO A 208 12.36 -2.38 17.64
C PRO A 208 12.30 -3.65 16.78
N THR A 209 11.42 -3.66 15.80
CA THR A 209 11.17 -4.80 14.91
C THR A 209 11.19 -4.39 13.44
N ALA A 210 11.47 -5.35 12.57
CA ALA A 210 11.42 -5.14 11.13
C ALA A 210 9.97 -4.90 10.68
N SER A 211 9.78 -4.02 9.70
CA SER A 211 8.47 -3.67 9.17
C SER A 211 8.55 -3.33 7.70
N THR A 212 7.38 -3.15 7.07
CA THR A 212 7.31 -2.70 5.67
C THR A 212 6.61 -1.36 5.59
N PHE A 213 7.01 -0.53 4.63
CA PHE A 213 6.48 0.81 4.42
C PHE A 213 6.30 1.09 2.93
N THR A 214 5.17 1.69 2.55
CA THR A 214 4.89 2.07 1.15
C THR A 214 5.29 3.51 0.92
N LEU A 215 6.28 3.73 0.04
CA LEU A 215 6.77 5.06 -0.33
C LEU A 215 6.28 5.45 -1.74
N PRO A 216 5.31 6.38 -1.85
CA PRO A 216 4.97 7.00 -3.12
C PRO A 216 5.95 8.14 -3.43
N VAL A 217 6.47 8.17 -4.66
CA VAL A 217 7.36 9.21 -5.17
C VAL A 217 6.79 9.73 -6.49
N ARG A 218 6.75 11.06 -6.65
CA ARG A 218 6.39 11.72 -7.89
C ARG A 218 7.63 12.38 -8.47
N TRP A 219 8.02 11.95 -9.66
CA TRP A 219 9.05 12.58 -10.47
C TRP A 219 8.40 13.56 -11.43
N VAL A 220 8.85 14.81 -11.38
CA VAL A 220 8.43 15.87 -12.29
C VAL A 220 9.70 16.44 -12.90
N LEU A 221 9.69 16.61 -14.23
CA LEU A 221 10.82 17.20 -14.93
C LEU A 221 11.16 18.57 -14.32
N PRO A 222 12.43 18.84 -13.99
CA PRO A 222 12.85 20.16 -13.55
C PRO A 222 12.67 21.16 -14.69
N GLU A 223 12.07 22.31 -14.40
CA GLU A 223 12.04 23.44 -15.33
C GLU A 223 13.44 24.05 -15.40
N ASN A 224 13.87 24.38 -16.63
CA ASN A 224 15.17 25.01 -16.90
C ASN A 224 15.17 26.50 -16.56
#